data_AF-A0A924ANQ3-F1
#
_entry.id   AF-A0A924ANQ3-F1
#
_cell.length_a   1.000
_cell.length_b   1.000
_cell.length_c   1.000
_cell.angle_alpha   90.00
_cell.angle_beta   90.00
_cell.angle_gamma   90.00
#
_symmetry.space_group_name_H-M   'P 1'
#
loop_
_entity.id
_entity.type
_entity.pdbx_description
1 polymer ?
#
loop_
_entity_poly.entity_id
_entity_poly.type
_entity_poly.pdbx_seq_one_letter_code
_entity_poly.pdbx_strand_id
1 'polypeptide(L)'
;MNTAVKSIALIDIALRRRFGFDDMYPRPDVINATVPEAYRDFLIALNNLIKEKKGVDFTIGHAYFIPDEEKPFDIVQIFNQKVIPLLNEYFYNQRNNPVWSLLSPLQPLIPSIIFEQDEFIGIKAKLAV
;
A
#
# COMPACT_ATOMS: atom_id res chain seq x y z
N MET A 1 10.29 -7.43 -12.74
CA MET A 1 9.69 -6.28 -13.47
C MET A 1 8.60 -5.67 -12.60
N ASN A 2 8.37 -4.35 -12.65
CA ASN A 2 7.25 -3.74 -11.94
C ASN A 2 5.95 -3.95 -12.75
N THR A 3 5.03 -4.77 -12.25
CA THR A 3 3.80 -5.15 -12.95
C THR A 3 2.69 -4.10 -12.85
N ALA A 4 2.78 -3.15 -11.90
CA ALA A 4 1.83 -2.03 -11.82
C ALA A 4 2.00 -1.02 -12.99
N VAL A 5 3.19 -0.99 -13.62
CA VAL A 5 3.55 -0.01 -14.65
C VAL A 5 3.24 -0.55 -16.04
N LYS A 6 2.08 -0.16 -16.59
CA LYS A 6 1.62 -0.62 -17.91
C LYS A 6 2.31 0.05 -19.11
N SER A 7 3.00 1.18 -18.91
CA SER A 7 3.67 1.92 -19.99
C SER A 7 4.82 1.15 -20.66
N ILE A 8 5.34 0.11 -20.01
CA ILE A 8 6.43 -0.73 -20.50
C ILE A 8 5.97 -2.06 -21.11
N ALA A 9 4.68 -2.21 -21.42
CA ALA A 9 4.09 -3.45 -21.92
C ALA A 9 4.79 -4.04 -23.17
N LEU A 10 5.26 -3.18 -24.09
CA LEU A 10 5.98 -3.64 -25.29
C LEU A 10 7.36 -4.24 -24.96
N ILE A 11 8.06 -3.65 -23.98
CA ILE A 11 9.34 -4.17 -23.48
C ILE A 11 9.10 -5.50 -22.76
N ASP A 12 8.02 -5.60 -21.99
CA ASP A 12 7.63 -6.81 -21.27
C ASP A 12 7.45 -8.02 -22.20
N ILE A 13 6.73 -7.85 -23.31
CA ILE A 13 6.49 -8.94 -24.28
C ILE A 13 7.81 -9.47 -24.86
N ALA A 14 8.78 -8.60 -25.14
CA ALA A 14 10.08 -9.02 -25.65
C ALA A 14 10.89 -9.80 -24.60
N LEU A 15 10.87 -9.35 -23.34
CA LEU A 15 11.55 -10.01 -22.22
C LEU A 15 10.90 -11.36 -21.88
N ARG A 16 9.57 -11.46 -21.90
CA ARG A 16 8.82 -12.70 -21.64
C ARG A 16 9.15 -13.87 -22.56
N ARG A 17 9.68 -13.58 -23.75
CA ARG A 17 10.14 -14.61 -24.70
C ARG A 17 11.54 -15.13 -24.41
N ARG A 18 12.32 -14.47 -23.54
CA ARG A 18 13.76 -14.70 -23.34
C ARG A 18 14.16 -15.05 -21.91
N PHE A 19 13.34 -14.68 -20.93
CA PHE A 19 13.64 -14.89 -19.52
C PHE A 19 12.57 -15.77 -18.86
N GLY A 20 12.98 -16.51 -17.82
CA GLY A 20 12.04 -17.07 -16.84
C GLY A 20 11.52 -15.96 -15.93
N PHE A 21 10.27 -16.07 -15.49
CA PHE A 21 9.62 -15.09 -14.64
C PHE A 21 9.15 -15.78 -13.37
N ASP A 22 9.71 -15.35 -12.24
CA ASP A 22 9.25 -15.72 -10.92
C ASP A 22 8.50 -14.54 -10.30
N ASP A 23 7.27 -14.78 -9.87
CA ASP A 23 6.43 -13.76 -9.29
C ASP A 23 6.90 -13.40 -7.86
N MET A 24 7.09 -12.11 -7.61
CA MET A 24 7.50 -11.58 -6.31
C MET A 24 6.39 -10.73 -5.71
N TYR A 25 5.46 -11.38 -5.01
CA TYR A 25 4.36 -10.70 -4.32
C TYR A 25 4.78 -10.13 -2.96
N PRO A 26 4.03 -9.15 -2.41
CA PRO A 26 4.28 -8.68 -1.06
C PRO A 26 4.20 -9.82 -0.03
N ARG A 27 5.18 -9.84 0.89
CA ARG A 27 5.31 -10.79 1.99
C ARG A 27 5.17 -10.08 3.33
N PRO A 28 3.95 -9.91 3.87
CA PRO A 28 3.75 -9.27 5.17
C PRO A 28 4.45 -10.03 6.32
N ASP A 29 4.76 -11.31 6.12
CA ASP A 29 5.45 -12.17 7.07
C ASP A 29 6.87 -11.70 7.43
N VAL A 30 7.51 -10.90 6.57
CA VAL A 30 8.86 -10.38 6.83
C VAL A 30 8.86 -9.07 7.64
N ILE A 31 7.70 -8.49 7.91
CA ILE A 31 7.56 -7.34 8.81
C ILE A 31 7.96 -7.83 10.21
N ASN A 32 9.15 -7.45 10.66
CA ASN A 32 9.76 -8.03 11.85
C ASN A 32 9.01 -7.64 13.15
N ALA A 33 9.36 -8.30 14.26
CA ALA A 33 8.73 -8.07 15.57
C ALA A 33 9.05 -6.68 16.19
N THR A 34 9.81 -5.82 15.51
CA THR A 34 10.13 -4.48 16.03
C THR A 34 9.01 -3.46 15.78
N VAL A 35 8.02 -3.83 14.96
CA VAL A 35 6.79 -3.04 14.77
C VAL A 35 5.55 -3.82 15.25
N PRO A 36 4.49 -3.11 15.65
CA PRO A 36 3.21 -3.73 16.03
C PRO A 36 2.67 -4.70 14.96
N GLU A 37 2.21 -5.88 15.40
CA GLU A 37 1.56 -6.90 14.55
C GLU A 37 0.36 -6.34 13.78
N ALA A 38 -0.34 -5.37 14.38
CA ALA A 38 -1.41 -4.60 13.75
C ALA A 38 -1.06 -4.03 12.37
N TYR A 39 0.20 -3.64 12.11
CA TYR A 39 0.62 -3.11 10.81
C TYR A 39 0.75 -4.19 9.75
N ARG A 40 1.15 -5.40 10.15
CA ARG A 40 1.15 -6.58 9.28
C ARG A 40 -0.28 -6.94 8.89
N ASP A 41 -1.18 -7.03 9.87
CA ASP A 41 -2.58 -7.37 9.64
C ASP A 41 -3.28 -6.33 8.77
N PHE A 42 -2.99 -5.05 9.01
CA PHE A 42 -3.44 -3.95 8.18
C PHE A 42 -2.98 -4.10 6.73
N LEU A 43 -1.70 -4.40 6.49
CA LEU A 43 -1.18 -4.58 5.13
C LEU A 43 -1.83 -5.78 4.42
N ILE A 44 -2.05 -6.89 5.13
CA ILE A 44 -2.76 -8.06 4.59
C ILE A 44 -4.18 -7.67 4.16
N ALA A 45 -4.93 -7.03 5.06
CA ALA A 45 -6.31 -6.64 4.81
C ALA A 45 -6.42 -5.62 3.67
N LEU A 46 -5.55 -4.60 3.64
CA LEU A 46 -5.47 -3.62 2.57
C LEU A 46 -5.18 -4.28 1.22
N ASN A 47 -4.21 -5.18 1.17
CA ASN A 47 -3.86 -5.88 -0.06
C ASN A 47 -4.97 -6.80 -0.56
N ASN A 48 -5.78 -7.39 0.31
CA ASN A 48 -6.96 -8.15 -0.10
C ASN A 48 -8.00 -7.25 -0.77
N LEU A 49 -8.30 -6.09 -0.17
CA LEU A 49 -9.24 -5.13 -0.77
C LEU A 49 -8.75 -4.58 -2.11
N ILE A 50 -7.44 -4.30 -2.24
CA ILE A 50 -6.86 -3.84 -3.51
C ILE A 50 -6.92 -4.92 -4.58
N LYS A 51 -6.61 -6.19 -4.23
CA LYS A 51 -6.70 -7.32 -5.16
C LYS A 51 -8.11 -7.44 -5.74
N GLU A 52 -9.13 -7.34 -4.89
CA GLU A 52 -10.53 -7.41 -5.31
C GLU A 52 -10.93 -6.23 -6.22
N LYS A 53 -10.51 -5.01 -5.89
CA LYS A 53 -10.94 -3.79 -6.61
C LYS A 53 -10.13 -3.49 -7.88
N LYS A 54 -8.86 -3.90 -7.94
CA LYS A 54 -7.92 -3.44 -8.97
C LYS A 54 -7.00 -4.52 -9.52
N GLY A 55 -6.71 -5.56 -8.73
CA GLY A 55 -5.89 -6.70 -9.12
C GLY A 55 -4.57 -6.81 -8.34
N VAL A 56 -3.94 -7.98 -8.45
CA VAL A 56 -2.75 -8.35 -7.67
C VAL A 56 -1.53 -7.45 -7.92
N ASP A 57 -1.39 -6.94 -9.15
CA ASP A 57 -0.28 -6.08 -9.56
C ASP A 57 -0.24 -4.74 -8.82
N PHE A 58 -1.36 -4.33 -8.21
CA PHE A 58 -1.48 -3.07 -7.49
C PHE A 58 -1.32 -3.22 -5.97
N THR A 59 -0.96 -4.41 -5.49
CA THR A 59 -0.73 -4.61 -4.06
C THR A 59 0.43 -3.74 -3.55
N ILE A 60 0.31 -3.30 -2.31
CA ILE A 60 1.30 -2.50 -1.60
C ILE A 60 2.42 -3.41 -1.11
N GLY A 61 3.66 -3.03 -1.41
CA GLY A 61 4.86 -3.72 -0.97
C GLY A 61 5.09 -3.60 0.54
N HIS A 62 5.59 -4.67 1.14
CA HIS A 62 5.93 -4.76 2.57
C HIS A 62 7.13 -3.88 2.97
N ALA A 63 7.95 -3.44 2.01
CA ALA A 63 9.13 -2.63 2.26
C ALA A 63 8.81 -1.31 2.99
N TYR A 64 7.63 -0.71 2.77
CA TYR A 64 7.21 0.50 3.49
C TYR A 64 7.05 0.29 5.00
N PHE A 65 6.84 -0.95 5.44
CA PHE A 65 6.56 -1.32 6.82
C PHE A 65 7.76 -1.99 7.50
N ILE A 66 8.91 -2.08 6.82
CA ILE A 66 10.16 -2.57 7.41
C ILE A 66 10.92 -1.37 7.97
N PRO A 67 11.26 -1.35 9.28
CA PRO A 67 12.13 -0.33 9.85
C PRO A 67 13.50 -0.30 9.20
N ASP A 68 13.99 0.91 8.98
CA ASP A 68 15.36 1.19 8.55
C ASP A 68 16.21 1.36 9.81
N GLU A 69 17.42 0.77 9.86
CA GLU A 69 18.31 0.91 11.01
C GLU A 69 18.79 2.36 11.19
N GLU A 70 18.84 3.13 10.10
CA GLU A 70 19.34 4.51 10.11
C GLU A 70 18.24 5.55 10.33
N LYS A 71 16.96 5.17 10.29
CA LYS A 71 15.83 6.13 10.36
C LYS A 71 14.73 5.66 11.31
N PRO A 72 14.16 6.58 12.10
CA PRO A 72 13.04 6.25 12.97
C PRO A 72 11.85 5.76 12.14
N PHE A 73 11.22 4.68 12.60
CA PHE A 73 10.01 4.17 11.99
C PHE A 73 8.82 5.08 12.35
N ASP A 74 8.33 5.84 11.37
CA ASP A 74 7.16 6.70 11.51
C ASP A 74 6.04 6.23 10.57
N ILE A 75 5.09 5.51 11.17
CA ILE A 75 3.94 4.97 10.45
C ILE A 75 3.02 6.07 9.87
N VAL A 76 2.89 7.22 10.55
CA VAL A 76 2.07 8.34 10.07
C VAL A 76 2.72 8.94 8.83
N GLN A 77 4.04 9.11 8.86
CA GLN A 77 4.80 9.57 7.71
C GLN A 77 4.70 8.57 6.54
N ILE A 78 4.83 7.27 6.80
CA ILE A 78 4.67 6.21 5.79
C ILE A 78 3.30 6.30 5.12
N PHE A 79 2.22 6.42 5.89
CA PHE A 79 0.88 6.56 5.33
C PHE A 79 0.75 7.81 4.47
N ASN A 80 1.12 8.98 5.00
CA ASN A 80 0.90 10.26 4.34
C ASN A 80 1.79 10.50 3.11
N GLN A 81 3.02 9.97 3.11
CA GLN A 81 3.99 10.25 2.06
C GLN A 81 4.15 9.11 1.05
N LYS A 82 3.76 7.88 1.40
CA LYS A 82 3.97 6.69 0.54
C LYS A 82 2.66 6.00 0.21
N VAL A 83 1.94 5.50 1.22
CA VAL A 83 0.79 4.61 0.99
C VAL A 83 -0.40 5.37 0.41
N ILE A 84 -0.85 6.46 1.05
CA ILE A 84 -2.02 7.22 0.60
C ILE A 84 -1.80 7.84 -0.79
N PRO A 85 -0.66 8.52 -1.08
CA PRO A 85 -0.39 9.02 -2.42
C PRO A 85 -0.43 7.93 -3.50
N LEU A 86 0.15 6.76 -3.21
CA LEU A 86 0.14 5.63 -4.14
C LEU A 86 -1.27 5.09 -4.39
N LEU A 87 -2.10 5.00 -3.33
CA LEU A 87 -3.51 4.64 -3.48
C LEU A 87 -4.26 5.70 -4.30
N ASN A 88 -3.99 6.99 -4.10
CA ASN A 88 -4.59 8.04 -4.91
C ASN A 88 -4.24 7.88 -6.39
N GLU A 89 -2.98 7.57 -6.73
CA GLU A 89 -2.57 7.28 -8.12
C GLU A 89 -3.27 6.03 -8.67
N TYR A 90 -3.35 4.96 -7.88
CA TYR A 90 -4.02 3.73 -8.27
C TYR A 90 -5.51 3.98 -8.52
N PHE A 91 -6.17 4.84 -7.75
CA PHE A 91 -7.61 5.02 -7.85
C PHE A 91 -8.05 6.37 -8.45
N TYR A 92 -7.13 7.11 -9.07
CA TYR A 92 -7.31 8.51 -9.53
C TYR A 92 -8.60 8.76 -10.35
N ASN A 93 -8.96 7.84 -11.25
CA ASN A 93 -10.15 7.99 -12.12
C ASN A 93 -11.42 7.31 -11.58
N GLN A 94 -11.41 6.77 -10.36
CA GLN A 94 -12.59 6.13 -9.78
C GLN A 94 -13.47 7.13 -9.03
N ARG A 95 -14.79 7.02 -9.22
CA ARG A 95 -15.78 7.84 -8.51
C ARG A 95 -15.89 7.39 -7.04
N ASN A 96 -16.45 8.24 -6.17
CA ASN A 96 -16.85 7.94 -4.80
C ASN A 96 -15.73 7.72 -3.77
N ASN A 97 -14.69 8.58 -3.76
CA ASN A 97 -13.61 8.58 -2.76
C ASN A 97 -13.04 7.16 -2.46
N PRO A 98 -12.42 6.52 -3.45
CA PRO A 98 -12.06 5.11 -3.42
C PRO A 98 -11.05 4.79 -2.31
N VAL A 99 -10.12 5.70 -2.01
CA VAL A 99 -9.11 5.49 -0.97
C VAL A 99 -9.75 5.51 0.42
N TRP A 100 -10.77 6.35 0.65
CA TRP A 100 -11.49 6.34 1.92
C TRP A 100 -12.21 5.01 2.13
N SER A 101 -12.86 4.52 1.07
CA SER A 101 -13.55 3.22 1.11
C SER A 101 -12.63 2.03 1.37
N LEU A 102 -11.33 2.18 1.10
CA LEU A 102 -10.31 1.17 1.40
C LEU A 102 -9.82 1.28 2.84
N LEU A 103 -9.58 2.49 3.33
CA LEU A 103 -8.92 2.70 4.62
C LEU A 103 -9.90 2.70 5.80
N SER A 104 -11.11 3.24 5.62
CA SER A 104 -12.08 3.37 6.71
C SER A 104 -12.49 2.03 7.35
N PRO A 105 -12.67 0.91 6.60
CA PRO A 105 -13.00 -0.38 7.21
C PRO A 105 -11.84 -1.00 8.00
N LEU A 106 -10.60 -0.56 7.73
CA LEU A 106 -9.38 -1.09 8.35
C LEU A 106 -8.95 -0.31 9.58
N GLN A 107 -9.60 0.82 9.86
CA GLN A 107 -9.40 1.67 11.04
C GLN A 107 -9.36 0.88 12.37
N PRO A 108 -10.20 -0.15 12.61
CA PRO A 108 -10.14 -0.93 13.86
C PRO A 108 -8.85 -1.74 14.05
N LEU A 109 -8.10 -2.06 12.98
CA LEU A 109 -6.85 -2.82 13.08
C LEU A 109 -5.71 -1.97 13.65
N ILE A 110 -5.74 -0.66 13.43
CA ILE A 110 -4.69 0.28 13.87
C ILE A 110 -5.28 1.46 14.64
N PRO A 111 -5.82 1.22 15.86
CA PRO A 111 -6.55 2.24 16.62
C PRO A 111 -5.69 3.45 17.02
N SER A 112 -4.36 3.31 17.02
CA SER A 112 -3.42 4.41 17.27
C SER A 112 -3.28 5.40 16.12
N ILE A 113 -3.86 5.11 14.95
CA ILE A 113 -3.77 5.95 13.75
C ILE A 113 -5.17 6.29 13.28
N ILE A 114 -5.50 7.58 13.16
CA ILE A 114 -6.79 8.03 12.63
C ILE A 114 -6.62 8.45 11.18
N PHE A 115 -7.44 7.89 10.29
CA PHE A 115 -7.61 8.43 8.94
C PHE A 115 -8.72 9.49 8.93
N GLU A 116 -8.43 10.67 8.37
CA GLU A 116 -9.38 11.77 8.23
C GLU A 116 -9.50 12.25 6.79
N GLN A 117 -10.69 12.72 6.42
CA GLN A 117 -10.90 13.42 5.15
C GLN A 117 -10.60 14.91 5.34
N ASP A 118 -9.66 15.40 4.55
CA ASP A 118 -9.25 16.79 4.43
C ASP A 118 -9.80 17.35 3.09
N GLU A 119 -10.53 18.45 3.15
CA GLU A 119 -11.21 19.05 1.99
C GLU A 119 -10.24 19.48 0.87
N PHE A 120 -8.97 19.74 1.19
CA PHE A 120 -7.98 20.27 0.25
C PHE A 120 -6.99 19.21 -0.23
N ILE A 121 -6.68 18.21 0.62
CA ILE A 121 -5.56 17.30 0.42
C ILE A 121 -6.02 15.84 0.31
N GLY A 122 -7.31 15.56 0.53
CA GLY A 122 -7.90 14.24 0.38
C GLY A 122 -7.93 13.47 1.69
N ILE A 123 -7.09 12.45 1.86
CA ILE A 123 -7.05 11.64 3.09
C ILE A 123 -5.71 11.82 3.76
N LYS A 124 -5.70 11.90 5.09
CA LYS A 124 -4.49 11.93 5.91
C LYS A 124 -4.58 10.95 7.07
N ALA A 125 -3.42 10.46 7.49
CA ALA A 125 -3.23 9.74 8.74
C ALA A 125 -2.66 10.67 9.82
N LYS A 126 -3.07 10.48 11.07
CA LYS A 126 -2.47 11.12 12.25
C LYS A 126 -2.52 10.19 13.45
N LEU A 127 -1.74 10.46 14.50
CA LEU A 127 -1.86 9.71 15.75
C LEU A 127 -3.21 10.00 16.42
N ALA A 128 -3.80 8.98 17.03
CA ALA A 128 -4.89 9.17 17.99
C ALA A 128 -4.33 9.88 19.24
N VAL A 129 -4.95 10.99 19.62
CA VAL A 129 -4.63 11.75 20.84
C VAL A 129 -5.44 11.21 22.00
#